data_AF-A0A1V5H779-F1
#
_entry.id   AF-A0A1V5H779-F1
#
_cell.length_a   1.000
_cell.length_b   1.000
_cell.length_c   1.000
_cell.angle_alpha   90.00
_cell.angle_beta   90.00
_cell.angle_gamma   90.00
#
_symmetry.space_group_name_H-M   'P 1'
#
loop_
_entity.id
_entity.type
_entity.pdbx_description
1 polymer ?
#
loop_
_entity_poly.entity_id
_entity_poly.type
_entity_poly.pdbx_seq_one_letter_code
_entity_poly.pdbx_strand_id
1 'polypeptide(L)'
;MKKLFFLTMTVIFAASSVFAQKSALRDAKRSLGSNDLNEARTLIKQATTNAETANDPETWKVFGDIGNKAFDNERTSQMLGKQANDKVMYDGLLESYQPYLKADSLGELPDAKGKVRNKFRKDIAGIITTNNNIPTLPISSKYTGIFLHYLCTQVKRTLS
;
A
#
# COMPACT_ATOMS: atom_id res chain seq x y z
N MET A 1 30.30 -3.46 -41.86
CA MET A 1 28.84 -3.29 -41.62
C MET A 1 28.15 -4.50 -40.95
N LYS A 2 28.86 -5.51 -40.42
CA LYS A 2 28.23 -6.65 -39.72
C LYS A 2 28.13 -6.47 -38.19
N LYS A 3 28.97 -5.62 -37.59
CA LYS A 3 29.02 -5.39 -36.12
C LYS A 3 27.96 -4.41 -35.61
N LEU A 4 27.43 -3.54 -36.48
CA LEU A 4 26.41 -2.55 -36.11
C LEU A 4 25.00 -3.15 -36.01
N PHE A 5 24.73 -4.23 -36.76
CA PHE A 5 23.45 -4.95 -36.70
C PHE A 5 23.25 -5.74 -35.39
N PHE A 6 24.32 -6.22 -34.76
CA PHE A 6 24.21 -6.94 -33.48
C PHE A 6 23.92 -6.01 -32.30
N LEU A 7 24.35 -4.75 -32.37
CA LEU A 7 24.11 -3.75 -31.33
C LEU A 7 22.68 -3.20 -31.37
N THR A 8 22.03 -3.18 -32.54
CA THR A 8 20.68 -2.65 -32.70
C THR A 8 19.57 -3.67 -32.39
N MET A 9 19.83 -4.97 -32.54
CA MET A 9 18.88 -6.03 -32.17
C MET A 9 18.73 -6.25 -30.65
N THR A 10 19.76 -5.93 -29.86
CA THR A 10 19.71 -6.08 -28.39
C THR A 10 18.91 -4.95 -27.71
N VAL A 11 18.88 -3.75 -28.30
CA VAL A 11 18.12 -2.61 -27.76
C VAL A 11 16.61 -2.78 -27.95
N ILE A 12 16.16 -3.48 -28.98
CA ILE A 12 14.74 -3.68 -29.27
C ILE A 12 14.09 -4.67 -28.28
N PHE A 13 14.85 -5.63 -27.74
CA PHE A 13 14.35 -6.56 -26.72
C PHE A 13 14.22 -5.95 -25.32
N ALA A 14 14.86 -4.80 -25.07
CA ALA A 14 14.74 -4.08 -23.80
C ALA A 14 13.51 -3.14 -23.74
N ALA A 15 12.86 -2.88 -24.87
CA ALA A 15 11.76 -1.91 -24.96
C ALA A 15 10.35 -2.52 -24.91
N SER A 16 10.21 -3.85 -25.01
CA SER A 16 8.89 -4.52 -25.02
C SER A 16 8.35 -4.90 -23.63
N SER A 17 9.14 -4.76 -22.56
CA SER A 17 8.71 -5.07 -21.18
C SER A 17 7.99 -3.91 -20.46
N VAL A 18 7.99 -2.70 -21.05
CA VAL A 18 7.49 -1.45 -20.44
C VAL A 18 5.97 -1.44 -20.19
N PHE A 19 5.19 -2.27 -20.89
CA PHE A 19 3.73 -2.33 -20.72
C PHE A 19 3.27 -3.49 -19.81
N ALA A 20 4.11 -4.50 -19.58
CA ALA A 20 3.77 -5.65 -18.75
C ALA A 20 3.90 -5.35 -17.26
N GLN A 21 4.77 -4.43 -16.85
CA GLN A 21 5.09 -4.24 -15.43
C GLN A 21 4.05 -3.39 -14.68
N LYS A 22 3.47 -2.38 -15.35
CA LYS A 22 2.27 -1.68 -14.87
C LYS A 22 1.01 -2.56 -14.87
N SER A 23 1.02 -3.70 -15.57
CA SER A 23 -0.13 -4.61 -15.56
C SER A 23 -0.35 -5.22 -14.19
N ALA A 24 0.72 -5.58 -13.47
CA ALA A 24 0.62 -6.13 -12.11
C ALA A 24 -0.04 -5.14 -11.13
N LEU A 25 0.30 -3.85 -11.19
CA LEU A 25 -0.36 -2.81 -10.38
C LEU A 25 -1.84 -2.68 -10.75
N ARG A 26 -2.16 -2.65 -12.04
CA ARG A 26 -3.54 -2.55 -12.53
C ARG A 26 -4.37 -3.77 -12.12
N ASP A 27 -3.79 -4.96 -12.18
CA ASP A 27 -4.46 -6.21 -11.85
C ASP A 27 -4.64 -6.34 -10.33
N ALA A 28 -3.64 -5.94 -9.53
CA ALA A 28 -3.81 -5.80 -8.07
C ALA A 28 -4.98 -4.87 -7.71
N LYS A 29 -5.09 -3.74 -8.43
CA LYS A 29 -6.20 -2.77 -8.25
C LYS A 29 -7.55 -3.34 -8.67
N ARG A 30 -7.60 -4.25 -9.65
CA ARG A 30 -8.84 -4.96 -10.03
C ARG A 30 -9.23 -5.98 -8.97
N SER A 31 -8.26 -6.74 -8.44
CA SER A 31 -8.49 -7.74 -7.41
C SER A 31 -8.92 -7.14 -6.07
N LEU A 32 -8.71 -5.83 -5.82
CA LEU A 32 -9.32 -5.10 -4.71
C LEU A 32 -10.86 -5.12 -4.71
N GLY A 33 -11.51 -5.40 -5.84
CA GLY A 33 -12.96 -5.60 -5.90
C GLY A 33 -13.42 -6.88 -5.19
N SER A 34 -12.52 -7.87 -5.04
CA SER A 34 -12.79 -9.15 -4.39
C SER A 34 -12.70 -9.06 -2.86
N ASN A 35 -13.29 -10.05 -2.18
CA ASN A 35 -13.07 -10.29 -0.76
C ASN A 35 -11.82 -11.17 -0.51
N ASP A 36 -11.39 -11.95 -1.51
CA ASP A 36 -10.11 -12.66 -1.47
C ASP A 36 -8.99 -11.76 -1.97
N LEU A 37 -8.10 -11.40 -1.06
CA LEU A 37 -7.02 -10.44 -1.29
C LEU A 37 -5.67 -11.12 -1.56
N ASN A 38 -5.60 -12.46 -1.61
CA ASN A 38 -4.34 -13.18 -1.81
C ASN A 38 -3.69 -12.89 -3.17
N GLU A 39 -4.50 -12.83 -4.22
CA GLU A 39 -4.06 -12.45 -5.55
C GLU A 39 -3.55 -11.00 -5.55
N ALA A 40 -4.33 -10.08 -4.99
CA ALA A 40 -3.96 -8.66 -4.89
C ALA A 40 -2.62 -8.47 -4.14
N ARG A 41 -2.43 -9.18 -3.02
CA ARG A 41 -1.18 -9.19 -2.24
C ARG A 41 0.01 -9.71 -3.06
N THR A 42 -0.20 -10.73 -3.88
CA THR A 42 0.87 -11.30 -4.72
C THR A 42 1.28 -10.32 -5.81
N LEU A 43 0.29 -9.78 -6.53
CA LEU A 43 0.51 -8.82 -7.61
C LEU A 43 1.14 -7.52 -7.13
N ILE A 44 0.69 -7.00 -5.97
CA ILE A 44 1.23 -5.75 -5.45
C ILE A 44 2.67 -5.92 -4.95
N LYS A 45 3.03 -7.06 -4.37
CA LYS A 45 4.42 -7.36 -3.98
C LYS A 45 5.33 -7.33 -5.22
N GLN A 46 4.90 -7.92 -6.33
CA GLN A 46 5.63 -7.84 -7.59
C GLN A 46 5.79 -6.37 -8.05
N ALA A 47 4.72 -5.58 -7.99
CA ALA A 47 4.77 -4.16 -8.35
C ALA A 47 5.70 -3.34 -7.43
N THR A 48 5.82 -3.67 -6.14
CA THR A 48 6.75 -2.97 -5.23
C THR A 48 8.22 -3.30 -5.47
N THR A 49 8.52 -4.45 -6.08
CA THR A 49 9.89 -4.88 -6.40
C THR A 49 10.34 -4.44 -7.79
N ASN A 50 9.41 -3.98 -8.61
CA ASN A 50 9.66 -3.59 -9.99
C ASN A 50 10.15 -2.14 -10.08
N ALA A 51 11.24 -1.90 -10.82
CA ALA A 51 11.87 -0.58 -10.91
C ALA A 51 10.96 0.53 -11.48
N GLU A 52 9.99 0.20 -12.32
CA GLU A 52 9.07 1.16 -12.94
C GLU A 52 7.95 1.59 -11.99
N THR A 53 7.49 0.69 -11.11
CA THR A 53 6.35 0.93 -10.21
C THR A 53 6.75 1.14 -8.76
N ALA A 54 7.97 0.76 -8.34
CA ALA A 54 8.44 0.90 -6.96
C ALA A 54 8.60 2.36 -6.51
N ASN A 55 8.82 3.29 -7.44
CA ASN A 55 8.92 4.73 -7.15
C ASN A 55 7.60 5.47 -7.42
N ASP A 56 6.55 4.77 -7.85
CA ASP A 56 5.23 5.34 -8.06
C ASP A 56 4.46 5.37 -6.72
N PRO A 57 4.04 6.55 -6.22
CA PRO A 57 3.24 6.64 -5.01
C PRO A 57 1.90 5.87 -5.12
N GLU A 58 1.34 5.68 -6.33
CA GLU A 58 0.11 4.89 -6.51
C GLU A 58 0.31 3.42 -6.13
N THR A 59 1.47 2.83 -6.41
CA THR A 59 1.78 1.43 -6.05
C THR A 59 1.67 1.21 -4.55
N TRP A 60 2.27 2.11 -3.78
CA TRP A 60 2.28 2.01 -2.33
C TRP A 60 0.92 2.35 -1.71
N LYS A 61 0.18 3.26 -2.34
CA LYS A 61 -1.21 3.54 -1.97
C LYS A 61 -2.08 2.30 -2.16
N VAL A 62 -2.03 1.65 -3.32
CA VAL A 62 -2.80 0.43 -3.60
C VAL A 62 -2.40 -0.71 -2.65
N PHE A 63 -1.13 -0.84 -2.28
CA PHE A 63 -0.72 -1.79 -1.25
C PHE A 63 -1.37 -1.49 0.09
N GLY A 64 -1.35 -0.21 0.52
CA GLY A 64 -2.05 0.22 1.71
C GLY A 64 -3.55 -0.11 1.67
N ASP A 65 -4.20 0.14 0.53
CA ASP A 65 -5.63 -0.14 0.31
C ASP A 65 -5.94 -1.63 0.44
N ILE A 66 -5.05 -2.53 -0.01
CA ILE A 66 -5.23 -3.99 0.13
C ILE A 66 -5.27 -4.37 1.61
N GLY A 67 -4.33 -3.87 2.41
CA GLY A 67 -4.34 -4.09 3.86
C GLY A 67 -5.59 -3.51 4.52
N ASN A 68 -5.97 -2.28 4.15
CA ASN A 68 -7.14 -1.62 4.69
C ASN A 68 -8.45 -2.34 4.32
N LYS A 69 -8.53 -2.93 3.13
CA LYS A 69 -9.69 -3.71 2.73
C LYS A 69 -9.86 -4.98 3.59
N ALA A 70 -8.76 -5.64 3.96
CA ALA A 70 -8.83 -6.77 4.89
C ALA A 70 -9.43 -6.33 6.24
N PHE A 71 -9.01 -5.16 6.74
CA PHE A 71 -9.58 -4.54 7.93
C PHE A 71 -11.08 -4.22 7.76
N ASP A 72 -11.46 -3.57 6.66
CA ASP A 72 -12.85 -3.18 6.39
C ASP A 72 -13.79 -4.39 6.23
N ASN A 73 -13.31 -5.49 5.64
CA ASN A 73 -14.10 -6.73 5.49
C ASN A 73 -14.45 -7.35 6.85
N GLU A 74 -13.47 -7.43 7.75
CA GLU A 74 -13.68 -7.97 9.11
C GLU A 74 -14.53 -7.03 9.95
N ARG A 75 -14.26 -5.72 9.88
CA ARG A 75 -15.07 -4.70 10.55
C ARG A 75 -16.52 -4.72 10.08
N THR A 76 -16.75 -4.85 8.78
CA THR A 76 -18.11 -4.99 8.22
C THR A 76 -18.78 -6.24 8.78
N SER A 77 -18.04 -7.35 8.91
CA SER A 77 -18.56 -8.57 9.55
C SER A 77 -18.96 -8.32 11.00
N GLN A 78 -18.16 -7.61 11.80
CA GLN A 78 -18.51 -7.21 13.17
C GLN A 78 -19.77 -6.34 13.22
N MET A 79 -19.86 -5.33 12.34
CA MET A 79 -21.01 -4.42 12.26
C MET A 79 -22.30 -5.16 11.89
N LEU A 80 -22.20 -6.25 11.12
CA LEU A 80 -23.32 -7.12 10.77
C LEU A 80 -23.63 -8.17 11.86
N GLY A 81 -22.96 -8.12 13.02
CA GLY A 81 -23.13 -9.08 14.11
C GLY A 81 -22.57 -10.48 13.82
N LYS A 82 -21.72 -10.61 12.80
CA LYS A 82 -21.03 -11.88 12.48
C LYS A 82 -19.74 -11.98 13.29
N GLN A 83 -19.29 -13.21 13.52
CA GLN A 83 -17.97 -13.44 14.09
C GLN A 83 -16.91 -12.95 13.11
N ALA A 84 -16.15 -11.95 13.52
CA ALA A 84 -15.00 -11.46 12.75
C ALA A 84 -13.70 -12.07 13.25
N ASN A 85 -12.71 -12.09 12.39
CA ASN A 85 -11.37 -12.52 12.71
C ASN A 85 -10.51 -11.32 13.10
N ASP A 86 -10.41 -11.09 14.42
CA ASP A 86 -9.61 -10.00 14.98
C ASP A 86 -8.16 -10.02 14.48
N LYS A 87 -7.57 -11.20 14.28
CA LYS A 87 -6.20 -11.31 13.77
C LYS A 87 -6.08 -10.75 12.36
N VAL A 88 -6.98 -11.14 11.45
CA VAL A 88 -6.98 -10.65 10.06
C VAL A 88 -7.22 -9.15 10.01
N MET A 89 -8.10 -8.65 10.87
CA MET A 89 -8.41 -7.23 10.99
C MET A 89 -7.17 -6.42 11.41
N TYR A 90 -6.52 -6.79 12.52
CA TYR A 90 -5.33 -6.06 13.01
C TYR A 90 -4.10 -6.25 12.10
N ASP A 91 -3.92 -7.45 11.53
CA ASP A 91 -2.85 -7.70 10.55
C ASP A 91 -3.04 -6.83 9.30
N GLY A 92 -4.29 -6.69 8.82
CA GLY A 92 -4.62 -5.82 7.68
C GLY A 92 -4.33 -4.35 7.96
N LEU A 93 -4.65 -3.87 9.17
CA LEU A 93 -4.33 -2.50 9.59
C LEU A 93 -2.81 -2.27 9.61
N LEU A 94 -2.04 -3.21 10.16
CA LEU A 94 -0.58 -3.11 10.18
C LEU A 94 0.03 -3.18 8.77
N GLU A 95 -0.50 -4.06 7.92
CA GLU A 95 -0.12 -4.20 6.51
C GLU A 95 -0.39 -2.91 5.73
N SER A 96 -1.44 -2.15 6.08
CA SER A 96 -1.79 -0.90 5.40
C SER A 96 -0.86 0.27 5.75
N TYR A 97 -0.35 0.31 6.98
CA TYR A 97 0.28 1.50 7.55
C TYR A 97 1.62 1.87 6.89
N GLN A 98 2.54 0.91 6.79
CA GLN A 98 3.87 1.17 6.20
C GLN A 98 3.80 1.58 4.71
N PRO A 99 3.00 0.91 3.86
CA PRO A 99 2.80 1.36 2.48
C PRO A 99 2.22 2.77 2.36
N TYR A 100 1.27 3.16 3.22
CA TYR A 100 0.74 4.51 3.21
C TYR A 100 1.79 5.58 3.54
N LEU A 101 2.66 5.33 4.53
CA LEU A 101 3.78 6.23 4.81
C LEU A 101 4.73 6.33 3.61
N LYS A 102 5.01 5.20 2.95
CA LYS A 102 5.86 5.18 1.76
C LYS A 102 5.23 5.94 0.60
N ALA A 103 3.93 5.80 0.38
CA ALA A 103 3.18 6.54 -0.64
C ALA A 103 3.22 8.05 -0.37
N ASP A 104 3.05 8.46 0.88
CA ASP A 104 3.13 9.87 1.26
C ASP A 104 4.54 10.44 1.04
N SER A 105 5.58 9.72 1.49
CA SER A 105 6.98 10.10 1.28
C SER A 105 7.35 10.25 -0.20
N LEU A 106 6.88 9.34 -1.06
CA LEU A 106 7.09 9.45 -2.51
C LEU A 106 6.31 10.62 -3.12
N GLY A 107 5.12 10.94 -2.60
CA GLY A 107 4.31 12.07 -3.03
C GLY A 107 4.87 13.44 -2.60
N GLU A 108 5.78 13.49 -1.63
CA GLU A 108 6.49 14.69 -1.21
C GLU A 108 7.67 15.06 -2.12
N LEU A 109 8.11 14.15 -2.97
CA LEU A 109 9.22 14.42 -3.88
C LEU A 109 8.80 15.50 -4.90
N PRO A 110 9.66 16.49 -5.17
CA PRO A 110 9.37 17.52 -6.16
C PRO A 110 9.34 16.90 -7.56
N ASP A 111 8.37 17.34 -8.38
CA ASP A 111 8.30 16.96 -9.78
C ASP A 111 9.45 17.59 -10.61
N ALA A 112 9.53 17.27 -11.90
CA ALA A 112 10.55 17.83 -12.80
C ALA A 112 10.52 19.38 -12.90
N LYS A 113 9.48 20.03 -12.39
CA LYS A 113 9.33 21.49 -12.32
C LYS A 113 9.55 22.03 -10.90
N GLY A 114 10.03 21.22 -9.97
CA GLY A 114 10.27 21.58 -8.57
C GLY A 114 9.00 21.68 -7.72
N LYS A 115 7.83 21.28 -8.24
CA LYS A 115 6.55 21.38 -7.51
C LYS A 115 6.26 20.09 -6.77
N VAL A 116 5.97 20.21 -5.48
CA VAL A 116 5.48 19.10 -4.67
C VAL A 116 3.96 19.00 -4.84
N ARG A 117 3.46 17.81 -5.22
CA ARG A 117 2.03 17.58 -5.45
C ARG A 117 1.62 16.19 -4.99
N ASN A 118 1.52 16.03 -3.67
CA ASN A 118 1.08 14.77 -3.09
C ASN A 118 -0.43 14.55 -3.31
N LYS A 119 -0.76 13.70 -4.28
CA LYS A 119 -2.14 13.39 -4.68
C LYS A 119 -2.90 12.58 -3.61
N PHE A 120 -2.20 11.77 -2.82
CA PHE A 120 -2.82 10.74 -1.98
C PHE A 120 -2.85 11.10 -0.50
N ARG A 121 -2.09 12.10 -0.04
CA ARG A 121 -2.03 12.55 1.36
C ARG A 121 -3.39 12.69 2.03
N LYS A 122 -4.33 13.39 1.39
CA LYS A 122 -5.66 13.66 1.98
C LYS A 122 -6.46 12.36 2.14
N ASP A 123 -6.38 11.47 1.16
CA ASP A 123 -7.07 10.19 1.16
C ASP A 123 -6.50 9.27 2.26
N ILE A 124 -5.17 9.11 2.27
CA ILE A 124 -4.44 8.33 3.26
C ILE A 124 -4.70 8.84 4.69
N ALA A 125 -4.62 10.16 4.91
CA ALA A 125 -4.87 10.76 6.21
C ALA A 125 -6.33 10.52 6.66
N GLY A 126 -7.29 10.58 5.73
CA GLY A 126 -8.69 10.26 6.00
C GLY A 126 -8.89 8.82 6.44
N ILE A 127 -8.26 7.86 5.76
CA ILE A 127 -8.32 6.43 6.10
C ILE A 127 -7.72 6.17 7.48
N ILE A 128 -6.49 6.67 7.73
CA ILE A 128 -5.80 6.48 9.02
C ILE A 128 -6.61 7.10 10.16
N THR A 129 -7.13 8.32 9.97
CA THR A 129 -7.96 8.99 10.98
C THR A 129 -9.26 8.23 11.25
N THR A 130 -9.89 7.70 10.20
CA THR A 130 -11.10 6.88 10.32
C THR A 130 -10.83 5.63 11.15
N ASN A 131 -9.70 4.97 10.92
CA ASN A 131 -9.31 3.77 11.65
C ASN A 131 -8.92 4.06 13.11
N ASN A 132 -8.32 5.23 13.38
CA ASN A 132 -7.95 5.67 14.73
C ASN A 132 -9.16 6.11 15.57
N ASN A 133 -10.20 6.66 14.93
CA ASN A 133 -11.41 7.15 15.61
C ASN A 133 -12.46 6.05 15.81
N ILE A 134 -12.13 4.79 15.54
CA ILE A 134 -13.05 3.68 15.79
C ILE A 134 -13.17 3.56 17.32
N PRO A 135 -14.38 3.76 17.88
CA PRO A 135 -14.60 3.59 19.31
C PRO A 135 -14.14 2.18 19.65
N THR A 136 -13.15 2.11 20.53
CA THR A 136 -12.37 0.92 20.86
C THR A 136 -13.21 -0.34 20.71
N LEU A 137 -12.87 -1.15 19.70
CA LEU A 137 -13.23 -2.56 19.68
C LEU A 137 -12.88 -3.12 21.06
N PRO A 138 -13.63 -4.08 21.63
CA PRO A 138 -13.24 -4.70 22.89
C PRO A 138 -11.90 -5.40 22.66
N ILE A 139 -10.81 -4.67 22.89
CA ILE A 139 -9.46 -5.14 22.69
C ILE A 139 -9.31 -6.24 23.72
N SER A 140 -9.33 -7.49 23.29
CA SER A 140 -8.75 -8.58 24.07
C SER A 140 -7.40 -8.06 24.56
N SER A 141 -7.26 -7.95 25.89
CA SER A 141 -6.24 -7.19 26.63
C SER A 141 -4.77 -7.55 26.32
N LYS A 142 -4.54 -8.41 25.33
CA LYS A 142 -3.25 -8.88 24.85
C LYS A 142 -2.57 -7.93 23.86
N TYR A 143 -3.30 -7.03 23.17
CA TYR A 143 -2.73 -6.21 22.08
C TYR A 143 -2.64 -4.71 22.38
N THR A 144 -3.25 -4.24 23.47
CA THR A 144 -3.20 -2.83 23.94
C THR A 144 -1.78 -2.36 24.28
N GLY A 145 -0.91 -3.25 24.76
CA GLY A 145 0.45 -2.88 25.17
C GLY A 145 1.39 -2.52 24.00
N ILE A 146 1.24 -3.18 22.86
CA ILE A 146 2.19 -3.05 21.74
C ILE A 146 1.84 -1.84 20.88
N PHE A 147 0.55 -1.63 20.58
CA PHE A 147 0.10 -0.57 19.68
C PHE A 147 0.26 0.82 20.31
N LEU A 148 -0.07 0.97 21.60
CA LEU A 148 0.05 2.25 22.32
C LEU A 148 1.52 2.63 22.56
N HIS A 149 2.38 1.66 22.85
CA HIS A 149 3.81 1.91 23.08
C HIS A 149 4.54 2.27 21.78
N TYR A 150 4.19 1.64 20.65
CA TYR A 150 4.81 1.94 19.36
C TYR A 150 4.37 3.30 18.80
N LEU A 151 3.07 3.64 18.89
CA LEU A 151 2.56 4.95 18.49
C LEU A 151 3.13 6.08 19.35
N CYS A 152 3.25 5.90 20.67
CA CYS A 152 3.84 6.90 21.56
C CYS A 152 5.34 7.11 21.30
N THR A 153 6.06 6.06 20.93
CA THR A 153 7.50 6.13 20.61
C THR A 153 7.76 6.85 19.29
N GLN A 154 6.91 6.64 18.27
CA GLN A 154 7.09 7.29 16.96
C GLN A 154 6.69 8.77 17.00
N VAL A 155 5.61 9.13 17.71
CA VAL A 155 5.18 10.54 17.85
C VAL A 155 6.21 11.37 18.65
N LYS A 156 6.93 10.77 19.62
CA LYS A 156 8.01 11.46 20.34
C LYS A 156 9.25 11.73 19.49
N ARG A 157 9.54 10.92 18.47
CA ARG A 157 10.72 11.12 17.60
C ARG A 157 10.50 12.16 16.50
N THR A 158 9.26 12.47 16.14
CA THR A 158 8.94 13.52 15.17
C THR A 158 8.79 14.91 15.79
N LEU A 159 8.89 15.01 17.12
CA LEU A 159 8.78 16.27 17.88
C LEU A 159 10.07 16.66 18.62
N SER A 160 11.21 15.99 18.36
CA SER A 160 12.55 16.40 18.81
C SER A 160 13.46 16.62 17.61
#